data_AF-A0A3M2IY35-F1
#
_entry.id   AF-A0A3M2IY35-F1
#
_cell.length_a   1.000
_cell.length_b   1.000
_cell.length_c   1.000
_cell.angle_alpha   90.00
_cell.angle_beta   90.00
_cell.angle_gamma   90.00
#
_symmetry.space_group_name_H-M   'P 1'
#
loop_
_entity.id
_entity.type
_entity.pdbx_description
1 polymer ?
#
loop_
_entity_poly.entity_id
_entity_poly.type
_entity_poly.pdbx_seq_one_letter_code
_entity_poly.pdbx_strand_id
1 'polypeptide(L)'
;RPADRVASAAGTAGDSEAGARGAGRHAAGGVDTGLVPAAVAVAGALGDRYAWAVASVPQLEEHADAVAALAERTRYLAEVPDRQRVHGDLHLGQVLRGDGTWFVLDFEGEPLVPVAQRTRPDLALRDAAGMLRSFDYAAAVGGAPAAWTEVARTAFLQGYSAETPDLDPGARAHLLRVLELDKALYEAVYEARNRPSWLPIPLRAVERLVG
;
A
#
# COMPACT_ATOMS: atom_id res chain seq x y z
N ARG A 1 -5.26 33.68 -13.73
CA ARG A 1 -6.37 32.71 -13.65
C ARG A 1 -5.81 31.35 -14.04
N PRO A 2 -5.57 30.44 -13.09
CA PRO A 2 -4.92 29.17 -13.37
C PRO A 2 -5.94 28.04 -13.34
N ALA A 3 -6.48 27.73 -14.50
CA ALA A 3 -7.12 26.47 -14.83
C ALA A 3 -6.72 26.27 -16.28
N ASP A 4 -5.60 25.58 -16.49
CA ASP A 4 -5.14 24.98 -17.76
C ASP A 4 -3.64 24.67 -17.62
N ARG A 5 -3.34 23.42 -17.26
CA ARG A 5 -2.12 22.65 -17.64
C ARG A 5 -2.01 21.37 -16.79
N VAL A 6 -3.01 20.51 -16.92
CA VAL A 6 -2.90 19.08 -16.62
C VAL A 6 -3.51 18.33 -17.80
N ALA A 7 -2.75 18.26 -18.89
CA ALA A 7 -3.02 17.37 -20.04
C ALA A 7 -1.82 17.45 -20.98
N SER A 8 -0.87 16.51 -20.88
CA SER A 8 0.01 16.05 -21.98
C SER A 8 1.13 15.20 -21.40
N ALA A 9 1.00 13.88 -21.49
CA ALA A 9 2.09 12.93 -21.67
C ALA A 9 1.49 11.55 -21.98
N ALA A 10 0.96 11.41 -23.21
CA ALA A 10 0.63 10.13 -23.81
C ALA A 10 1.38 10.03 -25.14
N GLY A 11 2.18 8.95 -25.29
CA GLY A 11 2.73 8.47 -26.56
C GLY A 11 4.13 8.96 -26.92
N THR A 12 5.12 8.06 -26.88
CA THR A 12 5.71 7.42 -28.09
C THR A 12 6.59 6.24 -27.68
N ALA A 13 6.37 5.09 -28.34
CA ALA A 13 7.15 3.87 -28.27
C ALA A 13 8.39 3.92 -29.19
N GLY A 14 9.39 3.08 -28.92
CA GLY A 14 10.52 2.81 -29.82
C GLY A 14 11.55 1.83 -29.24
N ASP A 15 11.38 0.55 -29.59
CA ASP A 15 12.34 -0.55 -29.76
C ASP A 15 13.67 -0.60 -28.97
N SER A 16 13.84 -1.71 -28.24
CA SER A 16 15.07 -2.52 -28.28
C SER A 16 14.83 -3.92 -27.72
N GLU A 17 14.88 -4.94 -28.59
CA GLU A 17 15.08 -6.34 -28.23
C GLU A 17 16.49 -6.55 -27.65
N ALA A 18 16.58 -7.23 -26.50
CA ALA A 18 17.72 -8.08 -26.16
C ALA A 18 17.31 -9.11 -25.09
N GLY A 19 17.52 -10.39 -25.41
CA GLY A 19 16.89 -11.51 -24.72
C GLY A 19 17.38 -11.84 -23.31
N ALA A 20 16.56 -12.61 -22.61
CA ALA A 20 17.02 -13.65 -21.71
C ALA A 20 16.06 -14.84 -21.78
N ARG A 21 16.61 -15.99 -22.18
CA ARG A 21 15.94 -17.28 -22.29
C ARG A 21 15.83 -17.94 -20.92
N GLY A 22 14.65 -18.50 -20.64
CA GLY A 22 14.51 -19.90 -20.21
C GLY A 22 14.78 -20.26 -18.75
N ALA A 23 13.71 -20.58 -18.02
CA ALA A 23 13.66 -21.79 -17.21
C ALA A 23 12.20 -22.24 -17.10
N GLY A 24 11.83 -23.26 -17.88
CA GLY A 24 10.54 -23.92 -17.76
C GLY A 24 10.40 -24.63 -16.42
N ARG A 25 9.17 -24.74 -15.93
CA ARG A 25 8.77 -25.79 -15.00
C ARG A 25 7.54 -26.49 -15.55
N HIS A 26 7.75 -27.75 -15.92
CA HIS A 26 6.70 -28.70 -16.22
C HIS A 26 5.97 -29.13 -14.95
N ALA A 27 4.64 -29.16 -15.04
CA ALA A 27 3.68 -30.15 -14.55
C ALA A 27 3.84 -30.77 -13.14
N ALA A 28 2.78 -30.69 -12.32
CA ALA A 28 1.80 -31.77 -12.14
C ALA A 28 1.07 -31.68 -10.77
N GLY A 29 -0.26 -31.84 -10.80
CA GLY A 29 -1.02 -32.73 -9.93
C GLY A 29 -0.98 -32.53 -8.41
N GLY A 30 -2.01 -31.85 -7.90
CA GLY A 30 -2.42 -31.88 -6.49
C GLY A 30 -3.01 -30.53 -6.10
N VAL A 31 -4.34 -30.42 -6.02
CA VAL A 31 -4.97 -29.26 -5.40
C VAL A 31 -4.79 -29.42 -3.89
N ASP A 32 -3.60 -29.07 -3.41
CA ASP A 32 -3.40 -28.75 -2.01
C ASP A 32 -4.21 -27.47 -1.76
N THR A 33 -5.38 -27.59 -1.16
CA THR A 33 -6.22 -26.46 -0.74
C THR A 33 -5.67 -25.80 0.54
N GLY A 34 -4.38 -26.01 0.82
CA GLY A 34 -3.66 -25.40 1.93
C GLY A 34 -3.49 -23.90 1.78
N LEU A 35 -3.60 -23.19 2.90
CA LEU A 35 -3.33 -21.75 2.96
C LEU A 35 -1.88 -21.46 2.61
N VAL A 36 -1.63 -20.41 1.84
CA VAL A 36 -0.26 -19.93 1.58
C VAL A 36 0.31 -19.33 2.87
N PRO A 37 1.44 -19.82 3.41
CA PRO A 37 1.98 -19.33 4.69
C PRO A 37 2.23 -17.82 4.73
N ALA A 38 2.67 -17.24 3.60
CA ALA A 38 2.85 -15.80 3.47
C ALA A 38 1.52 -15.02 3.59
N ALA A 39 0.44 -15.55 3.00
CA ALA A 39 -0.89 -14.95 3.07
C ALA A 39 -1.46 -15.00 4.51
N VAL A 40 -1.27 -16.13 5.20
CA VAL A 40 -1.61 -16.28 6.62
C VAL A 40 -0.84 -15.27 7.48
N ALA A 41 0.45 -15.06 7.22
CA ALA A 41 1.26 -14.08 7.94
C ALA A 41 0.77 -12.64 7.73
N VAL A 42 0.38 -12.27 6.50
CA VAL A 42 -0.20 -10.93 6.21
C VAL A 42 -1.53 -10.76 6.93
N ALA A 43 -2.40 -11.77 6.90
CA ALA A 43 -3.69 -11.75 7.61
C ALA A 43 -3.51 -11.61 9.13
N GLY A 44 -2.55 -12.35 9.71
CA GLY A 44 -2.21 -12.25 11.13
C GLY A 44 -1.71 -10.87 11.50
N ALA A 45 -0.78 -10.30 10.72
CA ALA A 45 -0.26 -8.95 10.95
C ALA A 45 -1.36 -7.88 10.91
N LEU A 46 -2.33 -7.98 10.00
CA LEU A 46 -3.49 -7.09 9.97
C LEU A 46 -4.33 -7.20 11.25
N GLY A 47 -4.58 -8.42 11.73
CA GLY A 47 -5.30 -8.67 12.97
C GLY A 47 -4.60 -8.07 14.19
N ASP A 48 -3.29 -8.29 14.31
CA ASP A 48 -2.47 -7.74 15.39
C ASP A 48 -2.48 -6.20 15.36
N ARG A 49 -2.34 -5.61 14.17
CA ARG A 49 -2.42 -4.15 13.97
C ARG A 49 -3.76 -3.61 14.41
N TYR A 50 -4.85 -4.25 13.99
CA TYR A 50 -6.21 -3.83 14.32
C TYR A 50 -6.45 -3.88 15.83
N ALA A 51 -6.09 -4.97 16.50
CA ALA A 51 -6.22 -5.09 17.95
C ALA A 51 -5.43 -4.00 18.70
N TRP A 52 -4.21 -3.72 18.27
CA TRP A 52 -3.41 -2.62 18.81
C TRP A 52 -4.04 -1.24 18.57
N ALA A 53 -4.64 -1.03 17.39
CA ALA A 53 -5.27 0.23 17.04
C ALA A 53 -6.55 0.49 17.85
N VAL A 54 -7.42 -0.51 17.99
CA VAL A 54 -8.64 -0.46 18.81
C VAL A 54 -8.31 -0.11 20.26
N ALA A 55 -7.23 -0.67 20.82
CA ALA A 55 -6.81 -0.36 22.19
C ALA A 55 -6.46 1.13 22.41
N SER A 56 -6.12 1.88 21.36
CA SER A 56 -5.84 3.33 21.43
C SER A 56 -6.97 4.20 20.87
N VAL A 57 -7.78 3.66 19.97
CA VAL A 57 -8.85 4.36 19.25
C VAL A 57 -10.11 3.47 19.27
N PRO A 58 -10.89 3.47 20.37
CA PRO A 58 -12.02 2.56 20.56
C PRO A 58 -13.13 2.70 19.51
N GLN A 59 -13.22 3.84 18.81
CA GLN A 59 -14.19 4.01 17.71
C GLN A 59 -14.02 2.95 16.62
N LEU A 60 -12.80 2.41 16.44
CA LEU A 60 -12.52 1.36 15.44
C LEU A 60 -13.23 0.03 15.72
N GLU A 61 -13.79 -0.18 16.91
CA GLU A 61 -14.57 -1.39 17.25
C GLU A 61 -15.76 -1.62 16.30
N GLU A 62 -16.33 -0.55 15.74
CA GLU A 62 -17.45 -0.64 14.80
C GLU A 62 -17.10 -1.42 13.50
N HIS A 63 -15.81 -1.56 13.19
CA HIS A 63 -15.32 -2.22 11.99
C HIS A 63 -14.82 -3.65 12.23
N ALA A 64 -14.99 -4.22 13.43
CA ALA A 64 -14.40 -5.50 13.82
C ALA A 64 -14.73 -6.64 12.85
N ASP A 65 -16.00 -6.83 12.53
CA ASP A 65 -16.45 -7.89 11.63
C ASP A 65 -15.90 -7.72 10.22
N ALA A 66 -15.85 -6.48 9.72
CA ALA A 66 -15.37 -6.18 8.38
C ALA A 66 -13.86 -6.40 8.25
N VAL A 67 -13.07 -6.01 9.26
CA VAL A 67 -11.63 -6.29 9.33
C VAL A 67 -11.37 -7.79 9.44
N ALA A 68 -12.12 -8.51 10.29
CA ALA A 68 -12.01 -9.95 10.42
C ALA A 68 -12.31 -10.67 9.10
N ALA A 69 -13.36 -10.25 8.39
CA ALA A 69 -13.70 -10.80 7.07
C ALA A 69 -12.61 -10.52 6.03
N LEU A 70 -11.99 -9.34 6.05
CA LEU A 70 -10.88 -9.02 5.15
C LEU A 70 -9.63 -9.86 5.47
N ALA A 71 -9.28 -10.01 6.74
CA ALA A 71 -8.19 -10.87 7.19
C ALA A 71 -8.44 -12.33 6.78
N GLU A 72 -9.67 -12.83 6.93
CA GLU A 72 -10.03 -14.18 6.51
C GLU A 72 -9.85 -14.38 5.01
N ARG A 73 -10.40 -13.49 4.18
CA ARG A 73 -10.18 -13.55 2.72
C ARG A 73 -8.69 -13.52 2.35
N THR A 74 -7.89 -12.79 3.13
CA THR A 74 -6.44 -12.68 2.90
C THR A 74 -5.73 -14.01 3.14
N ARG A 75 -6.17 -14.85 4.09
CA ARG A 75 -5.57 -16.17 4.34
C ARG A 75 -5.66 -17.10 3.13
N TYR A 76 -6.69 -16.92 2.29
CA TYR A 76 -6.96 -17.75 1.11
C TYR A 76 -6.40 -17.18 -0.20
N LEU A 77 -5.59 -16.12 -0.17
CA LEU A 77 -4.90 -15.68 -1.38
C LEU A 77 -4.02 -16.80 -1.93
N ALA A 78 -4.18 -17.08 -3.22
CA ALA A 78 -3.42 -18.11 -3.92
C ALA A 78 -1.93 -17.74 -4.08
N GLU A 79 -1.61 -16.45 -4.03
CA GLU A 79 -0.25 -15.95 -4.15
C GLU A 79 -0.02 -14.69 -3.32
N VAL A 80 1.21 -14.56 -2.83
CA VAL A 80 1.75 -13.35 -2.21
C VAL A 80 3.16 -13.20 -2.76
N PRO A 81 3.56 -12.02 -3.27
CA PRO A 81 4.91 -11.79 -3.78
C PRO A 81 5.99 -12.08 -2.73
N ASP A 82 7.18 -12.39 -3.20
CA ASP A 82 8.35 -12.48 -2.36
C ASP A 82 8.63 -11.15 -1.64
N ARG A 83 9.09 -11.27 -0.39
CA ARG A 83 9.51 -10.12 0.40
C ARG A 83 10.89 -9.65 -0.07
N GLN A 84 11.06 -8.34 -0.17
CA GLN A 84 12.31 -7.70 -0.55
C GLN A 84 12.65 -6.55 0.40
N ARG A 85 13.82 -5.93 0.24
CA ARG A 85 14.07 -4.66 0.94
C ARG A 85 13.14 -3.59 0.39
N VAL A 86 12.51 -2.85 1.29
CA VAL A 86 11.60 -1.75 1.00
C VAL A 86 12.13 -0.48 1.65
N HIS A 87 11.59 0.67 1.24
CA HIS A 87 11.85 1.93 1.93
C HIS A 87 11.26 1.89 3.35
N GLY A 88 10.06 1.32 3.51
CA GLY A 88 9.43 1.07 4.80
C GLY A 88 8.64 2.26 5.36
N ASP A 89 8.98 3.49 4.97
CA ASP A 89 8.19 4.70 5.29
C ASP A 89 7.98 5.62 4.07
N LEU A 90 7.65 5.06 2.89
CA LEU A 90 7.56 5.86 1.67
C LEU A 90 6.29 6.72 1.67
N HIS A 91 6.45 8.03 1.53
CA HIS A 91 5.36 9.00 1.39
C HIS A 91 5.83 10.25 0.61
N LEU A 92 4.93 11.19 0.28
CA LEU A 92 5.26 12.38 -0.53
C LEU A 92 6.33 13.29 0.08
N GLY A 93 6.55 13.20 1.38
CA GLY A 93 7.61 13.94 2.09
C GLY A 93 9.00 13.39 1.82
N GLN A 94 9.11 12.14 1.36
CA GLN A 94 10.36 11.42 1.08
C GLN A 94 10.71 11.39 -0.41
N VAL A 95 9.99 12.14 -1.24
CA VAL A 95 10.25 12.23 -2.68
C VAL A 95 10.55 13.66 -3.09
N LEU A 96 11.63 13.84 -3.85
CA LEU A 96 11.99 15.10 -4.49
C LEU A 96 11.95 14.97 -5.99
N ARG A 97 11.65 16.08 -6.68
CA ARG A 97 11.73 16.17 -8.13
C ARG A 97 12.73 17.26 -8.53
N GLY A 98 13.75 16.89 -9.30
CA GLY A 98 14.76 17.82 -9.85
C GLY A 98 15.14 17.40 -11.26
N ASP A 99 15.23 18.37 -12.19
CA ASP A 99 15.59 18.15 -13.60
C ASP A 99 14.83 17.00 -14.28
N GLY A 100 13.53 16.90 -14.00
CA GLY A 100 12.66 15.86 -14.54
C GLY A 100 12.78 14.48 -13.88
N THR A 101 13.73 14.30 -12.97
CA THR A 101 14.01 13.04 -12.25
C THR A 101 13.40 13.05 -10.86
N TRP A 102 12.92 11.89 -10.41
CA TRP A 102 12.45 11.67 -9.04
C TRP A 102 13.55 11.04 -8.19
N PHE A 103 13.72 11.56 -6.99
CA PHE A 103 14.65 11.04 -5.98
C PHE A 103 13.84 10.59 -4.77
N VAL A 104 14.15 9.39 -4.26
CA VAL A 104 13.61 8.87 -3.00
C VAL A 104 14.68 9.05 -1.93
N LEU A 105 14.30 9.60 -0.79
CA LEU A 105 15.18 9.92 0.33
C LEU A 105 14.94 8.96 1.52
N ASP A 106 15.67 9.15 2.63
CA ASP A 106 15.33 8.64 3.97
C ASP A 106 14.94 7.14 4.10
N PHE A 107 15.89 6.26 3.81
CA PHE A 107 15.71 4.79 3.92
C PHE A 107 15.85 4.26 5.36
N GLU A 108 15.51 5.06 6.38
CA GLU A 108 15.61 4.64 7.79
C GLU A 108 14.44 3.75 8.25
N GLY A 109 13.33 3.72 7.50
CA GLY A 109 12.09 3.01 7.83
C GLY A 109 11.24 3.70 8.91
N GLU A 110 10.08 3.14 9.26
CA GLU A 110 9.13 3.83 10.14
C GLU A 110 9.70 4.14 11.54
N PRO A 111 9.57 5.39 12.04
CA PRO A 111 10.15 5.80 13.33
C PRO A 111 9.66 4.98 14.54
N LEU A 112 8.39 4.57 14.56
CA LEU A 112 7.82 3.82 15.69
C LEU A 112 8.11 2.32 15.64
N VAL A 113 8.68 1.83 14.53
CA VAL A 113 9.10 0.43 14.40
C VAL A 113 10.49 0.26 15.02
N PRO A 114 10.72 -0.74 15.89
CA PRO A 114 12.05 -0.98 16.45
C PRO A 114 13.12 -1.18 15.37
N VAL A 115 14.34 -0.65 15.56
CA VAL A 115 15.43 -0.66 14.55
C VAL A 115 15.67 -2.05 13.95
N ALA A 116 15.68 -3.11 14.77
CA ALA A 116 15.89 -4.49 14.32
C ALA A 116 14.77 -5.04 13.40
N GLN A 117 13.65 -4.34 13.30
CA GLN A 117 12.54 -4.67 12.42
C GLN A 117 12.54 -3.81 11.14
N ARG A 118 13.15 -2.62 11.16
CA ARG A 118 13.17 -1.69 10.01
C ARG A 118 13.94 -2.23 8.80
N THR A 119 14.90 -3.13 9.03
CA THR A 119 15.72 -3.75 7.97
C THR A 119 15.16 -5.07 7.45
N ARG A 120 14.02 -5.55 8.00
CA ARG A 120 13.43 -6.82 7.59
C ARG A 120 12.80 -6.69 6.20
N PRO A 121 12.94 -7.70 5.34
CA PRO A 121 12.26 -7.71 4.06
C PRO A 121 10.73 -7.65 4.22
N ASP A 122 10.08 -6.89 3.34
CA ASP A 122 8.64 -6.76 3.29
C ASP A 122 8.11 -6.76 1.85
N LEU A 123 6.79 -6.70 1.70
CA LEU A 123 6.13 -6.60 0.41
C LEU A 123 6.38 -5.21 -0.17
N ALA A 124 6.81 -5.14 -1.42
CA ALA A 124 6.95 -3.89 -2.17
C ALA A 124 5.68 -3.02 -2.11
N LEU A 125 4.51 -3.68 -2.12
CA LEU A 125 3.21 -3.05 -2.02
C LEU A 125 3.01 -2.23 -0.73
N ARG A 126 3.84 -2.40 0.31
CA ARG A 126 3.81 -1.57 1.51
C ARG A 126 4.21 -0.13 1.21
N ASP A 127 5.25 0.07 0.39
CA ASP A 127 5.68 1.40 -0.03
C ASP A 127 4.63 2.07 -0.93
N ALA A 128 3.99 1.28 -1.81
CA ALA A 128 2.87 1.74 -2.61
C ALA A 128 1.68 2.17 -1.74
N ALA A 129 1.32 1.38 -0.73
CA ALA A 129 0.28 1.75 0.23
C ALA A 129 0.60 3.04 0.98
N GLY A 130 1.86 3.24 1.40
CA GLY A 130 2.33 4.49 2.02
C GLY A 130 2.14 5.72 1.13
N MET A 131 2.50 5.61 -0.15
CA MET A 131 2.28 6.69 -1.13
C MET A 131 0.80 6.99 -1.36
N LEU A 132 -0.04 5.95 -1.47
CA LEU A 132 -1.49 6.09 -1.63
C LEU A 132 -2.12 6.83 -0.45
N ARG A 133 -1.75 6.45 0.78
CA ARG A 133 -2.15 7.17 1.99
C ARG A 133 -1.65 8.61 1.97
N SER A 134 -0.42 8.84 1.51
CA SER A 134 0.13 10.19 1.41
C SER A 134 -0.65 11.11 0.46
N PHE A 135 -1.23 10.59 -0.63
CA PHE A 135 -2.14 11.37 -1.48
C PHE A 135 -3.43 11.74 -0.74
N ASP A 136 -3.99 10.80 0.02
CA ASP A 136 -5.19 11.06 0.83
C ASP A 136 -4.93 12.18 1.87
N TYR A 137 -3.77 12.18 2.52
CA TYR A 137 -3.35 13.26 3.44
C TYR A 137 -3.13 14.58 2.71
N ALA A 138 -2.41 14.57 1.58
CA ALA A 138 -2.15 15.78 0.81
C ALA A 138 -3.47 16.45 0.37
N ALA A 139 -4.46 15.66 -0.02
CA ALA A 139 -5.78 16.17 -0.36
C ALA A 139 -6.53 16.73 0.86
N ALA A 140 -6.56 15.98 1.97
CA ALA A 140 -7.26 16.38 3.17
C ALA A 140 -6.68 17.65 3.82
N VAL A 141 -5.35 17.79 3.82
CA VAL A 141 -4.64 18.92 4.43
C VAL A 141 -4.52 20.09 3.47
N GLY A 142 -4.24 19.81 2.19
CA GLY A 142 -4.08 20.82 1.14
C GLY A 142 -5.40 21.33 0.53
N GLY A 143 -6.54 20.72 0.89
CA GLY A 143 -7.85 21.08 0.36
C GLY A 143 -8.04 20.72 -1.12
N ALA A 144 -7.37 19.67 -1.61
CA ALA A 144 -7.54 19.22 -2.98
C ALA A 144 -8.92 18.52 -3.16
N PRO A 145 -9.55 18.65 -4.34
CA PRO A 145 -10.83 17.98 -4.59
C PRO A 145 -10.64 16.46 -4.68
N ALA A 146 -11.68 15.68 -4.36
CA ALA A 146 -11.63 14.21 -4.43
C ALA A 146 -11.17 13.68 -5.80
N ALA A 147 -11.57 14.35 -6.89
CA ALA A 147 -11.14 14.00 -8.24
C ALA A 147 -9.61 14.05 -8.43
N TRP A 148 -8.92 14.94 -7.72
CA TRP A 148 -7.45 14.98 -7.76
C TRP A 148 -6.85 13.73 -7.12
N THR A 149 -7.37 13.31 -5.97
CA THR A 149 -6.91 12.10 -5.26
C THR A 149 -7.08 10.87 -6.14
N GLU A 150 -8.25 10.71 -6.77
CA GLU A 150 -8.51 9.57 -7.68
C GLU A 150 -7.55 9.54 -8.87
N VAL A 151 -7.30 10.70 -9.51
CA VAL A 151 -6.36 10.80 -10.62
C VAL A 151 -4.93 10.48 -10.16
N ALA A 152 -4.49 11.02 -9.02
CA ALA A 152 -3.15 10.80 -8.49
C ALA A 152 -2.91 9.33 -8.13
N ARG A 153 -3.87 8.70 -7.42
CA ARG A 153 -3.82 7.28 -7.05
C ARG A 153 -3.80 6.39 -8.29
N THR A 154 -4.67 6.66 -9.27
CA THR A 154 -4.74 5.89 -10.52
C THR A 154 -3.43 5.99 -11.31
N ALA A 155 -2.92 7.21 -11.53
CA ALA A 155 -1.68 7.42 -12.27
C ALA A 155 -0.48 6.74 -11.58
N PHE A 156 -0.40 6.84 -10.24
CA PHE A 156 0.63 6.16 -9.46
C PHE A 156 0.57 4.64 -9.61
N LEU A 157 -0.62 4.04 -9.46
CA LEU A 157 -0.80 2.59 -9.57
C LEU A 157 -0.54 2.05 -10.98
N GLN A 158 -0.90 2.82 -12.02
CA GLN A 158 -0.58 2.48 -13.41
C GLN A 158 0.93 2.43 -13.63
N GLY A 159 1.67 3.45 -13.18
CA GLY A 159 3.14 3.46 -13.25
C GLY A 159 3.77 2.34 -12.42
N TYR A 160 3.31 2.15 -11.18
CA TYR A 160 3.84 1.11 -10.29
C TYR A 160 3.61 -0.31 -10.83
N SER A 161 2.46 -0.55 -11.45
CA SER A 161 2.10 -1.89 -11.93
C SER A 161 2.82 -2.30 -13.21
N ALA A 162 3.18 -1.32 -14.05
CA ALA A 162 3.99 -1.57 -15.24
C ALA A 162 5.36 -2.17 -14.91
N GLU A 163 5.91 -1.84 -13.73
CA GLU A 163 7.21 -2.33 -13.25
C GLU A 163 7.13 -3.67 -12.50
N THR A 164 5.92 -4.20 -12.26
CA THR A 164 5.70 -5.43 -11.48
C THR A 164 4.61 -6.32 -12.12
N PRO A 165 4.78 -6.81 -13.36
CA PRO A 165 3.69 -7.43 -14.12
C PRO A 165 3.23 -8.81 -13.61
N ASP A 166 4.06 -9.51 -12.83
CA ASP A 166 3.88 -10.95 -12.57
C ASP A 166 2.84 -11.31 -11.50
N LEU A 167 2.31 -10.33 -10.75
CA LEU A 167 1.29 -10.54 -9.72
C LEU A 167 -0.12 -10.38 -10.31
N ASP A 168 -1.02 -11.35 -10.08
CA ASP A 168 -2.42 -11.28 -10.48
C ASP A 168 -3.05 -9.94 -10.07
N PRO A 169 -3.75 -9.24 -10.98
CA PRO A 169 -4.35 -7.94 -10.66
C PRO A 169 -5.31 -7.97 -9.47
N GLY A 170 -6.06 -9.07 -9.28
CA GLY A 170 -6.97 -9.25 -8.16
C GLY A 170 -6.22 -9.44 -6.84
N ALA A 171 -5.21 -10.31 -6.81
CA ALA A 171 -4.34 -10.51 -5.65
C ALA A 171 -3.63 -9.21 -5.26
N ARG A 172 -3.12 -8.45 -6.24
CA ARG A 172 -2.50 -7.13 -6.05
C ARG A 172 -3.44 -6.13 -5.41
N ALA A 173 -4.65 -5.97 -5.98
CA ALA A 173 -5.64 -5.03 -5.47
C ALA A 173 -6.04 -5.38 -4.03
N HIS A 174 -6.21 -6.68 -3.74
CA HIS A 174 -6.52 -7.15 -2.39
C HIS A 174 -5.38 -6.91 -1.40
N LEU A 175 -4.13 -7.23 -1.77
CA LEU A 175 -2.97 -6.99 -0.91
C LEU A 175 -2.74 -5.49 -0.67
N LEU A 176 -2.88 -4.65 -1.70
CA LEU A 176 -2.82 -3.19 -1.52
C LEU A 176 -3.89 -2.69 -0.55
N ARG A 177 -5.14 -3.15 -0.69
CA ARG A 177 -6.23 -2.81 0.23
C ARG A 177 -5.89 -3.18 1.69
N VAL A 178 -5.32 -4.37 1.92
CA VAL A 178 -4.89 -4.83 3.24
C VAL A 178 -3.75 -3.99 3.81
N LEU A 179 -2.74 -3.67 3.00
CA LEU A 179 -1.58 -2.90 3.43
C LEU A 179 -1.92 -1.42 3.65
N GLU A 180 -2.80 -0.85 2.83
CA GLU A 180 -3.36 0.50 3.07
C GLU A 180 -4.16 0.54 4.37
N LEU A 181 -4.90 -0.52 4.69
CA LEU A 181 -5.65 -0.60 5.95
C LEU A 181 -4.70 -0.70 7.16
N ASP A 182 -3.67 -1.56 7.08
CA ASP A 182 -2.63 -1.63 8.12
C ASP A 182 -1.99 -0.25 8.38
N LYS A 183 -1.66 0.49 7.31
CA LYS A 183 -1.12 1.86 7.43
C LYS A 183 -2.14 2.84 8.00
N ALA A 184 -3.40 2.79 7.58
CA ALA A 184 -4.46 3.66 8.11
C ALA A 184 -4.71 3.41 9.61
N LEU A 185 -4.65 2.15 10.07
CA LEU A 185 -4.75 1.80 11.49
C LEU A 185 -3.56 2.33 12.30
N TYR A 186 -2.34 2.23 11.75
CA TYR A 186 -1.15 2.86 12.33
C TYR A 186 -1.31 4.38 12.47
N GLU A 187 -1.74 5.03 11.40
CA GLU A 187 -1.98 6.47 11.36
C GLU A 187 -3.07 6.89 12.34
N ALA A 188 -4.16 6.13 12.48
CA ALA A 188 -5.22 6.44 13.45
C ALA A 188 -4.67 6.55 14.87
N VAL A 189 -3.82 5.60 15.30
CA VAL A 189 -3.17 5.67 16.61
C VAL A 189 -2.19 6.84 16.70
N TYR A 190 -1.41 7.08 15.65
CA TYR A 190 -0.46 8.18 15.63
C TYR A 190 -1.17 9.54 15.75
N GLU A 191 -2.21 9.78 14.95
CA GLU A 191 -2.94 11.05 14.94
C GLU A 191 -3.75 11.23 16.23
N ALA A 192 -4.36 10.17 16.77
CA ALA A 192 -5.04 10.24 18.07
C ALA A 192 -4.11 10.72 19.20
N ARG A 193 -2.82 10.38 19.14
CA ARG A 193 -1.82 10.74 20.16
C ARG A 193 -1.16 12.10 19.92
N ASN A 194 -0.92 12.46 18.65
CA ASN A 194 -0.06 13.59 18.31
C ASN A 194 -0.81 14.75 17.68
N ARG A 195 -1.88 14.50 16.91
CA ARG A 195 -2.65 15.54 16.20
C ARG A 195 -4.13 15.14 16.15
N PRO A 196 -4.87 15.18 17.28
CA PRO A 196 -6.24 14.66 17.34
C PRO A 196 -7.20 15.28 16.32
N SER A 197 -6.96 16.51 15.88
CA SER A 197 -7.75 17.16 14.82
C SER A 197 -7.61 16.50 13.44
N TRP A 198 -6.56 15.71 13.21
CA TRP A 198 -6.30 14.98 11.96
C TRP A 198 -6.83 13.55 11.98
N LEU A 199 -7.23 13.02 13.15
CA LEU A 199 -7.79 11.68 13.32
C LEU A 199 -8.92 11.32 12.33
N PRO A 200 -9.82 12.24 11.91
CA PRO A 200 -10.83 11.91 10.90
C PRO A 200 -10.26 11.45 9.54
N ILE A 201 -9.01 11.78 9.22
CA ILE A 201 -8.37 11.40 7.94
C ILE A 201 -8.13 9.88 7.87
N PRO A 202 -7.42 9.24 8.82
CA PRO A 202 -7.26 7.78 8.81
C PRO A 202 -8.57 7.04 9.09
N LEU A 203 -9.49 7.57 9.91
CA LEU A 203 -10.78 6.90 10.15
C LEU A 203 -11.63 6.74 8.88
N ARG A 204 -11.75 7.80 8.07
CA ARG A 204 -12.44 7.70 6.76
C ARG A 204 -11.75 6.71 5.81
N ALA A 205 -10.44 6.57 5.91
CA ALA A 205 -9.70 5.59 5.12
C ALA A 205 -10.02 4.17 5.56
N VAL A 206 -10.06 3.90 6.88
CA VAL A 206 -10.50 2.61 7.42
C VAL A 206 -11.90 2.28 6.93
N GLU A 207 -12.88 3.19 7.08
CA GLU A 207 -14.27 3.01 6.61
C GLU A 207 -14.32 2.62 5.13
N ARG A 208 -13.61 3.37 4.26
CA ARG A 208 -13.50 3.07 2.82
C ARG A 208 -12.85 1.72 2.52
N LEU A 209 -11.85 1.32 3.31
CA LEU A 209 -11.06 0.11 3.08
C LEU A 209 -11.71 -1.16 3.66
N VAL A 210 -12.68 -1.04 4.56
CA VAL A 210 -13.43 -2.17 5.11
C VAL A 210 -14.79 -2.37 4.45
N GLY A 211 -15.39 -1.30 3.88
CA GLY A 211 -16.58 -1.36 3.02
C GLY A 211 -16.32 -1.96 1.64
#